data_AF-A0A3S3QQ05-F1
#
_entry.id   AF-A0A3S3QQ05-F1
#
_cell.length_a   1.000
_cell.length_b   1.000
_cell.length_c   1.000
_cell.angle_alpha   90.00
_cell.angle_beta   90.00
_cell.angle_gamma   90.00
#
_symmetry.space_group_name_H-M   'P 1'
#
loop_
_entity.id
_entity.type
_entity.pdbx_description
1 polymer ?
#
loop_
_entity_poly.entity_id
_entity_poly.type
_entity_poly.pdbx_seq_one_letter_code
_entity_poly.pdbx_strand_id
1 'polypeptide(L)' 'MDSLKNIDFKISIIKIPPYSSELNPIDQVWSWMRQHCLANQAFKDYDDIVDKVCTAWNCFLESSQRVATMCSRDWVKLLS' A
#
# COMPACT_ATOMS: atom_id res chain seq x y z
N MET A 1 31.43 20.25 0.48
CA MET A 1 30.41 20.51 -0.54
C MET A 1 30.68 19.55 -1.68
N ASP A 2 29.61 18.96 -2.25
CA ASP A 2 29.61 18.17 -3.51
C ASP A 2 30.06 16.70 -3.47
N SER A 3 29.26 15.82 -2.86
CA SER A 3 29.27 14.38 -3.25
C SER A 3 27.93 13.63 -3.16
N LEU A 4 26.78 14.29 -2.97
CA LEU A 4 25.48 13.59 -2.83
C LEU A 4 24.35 14.18 -3.68
N LYS A 5 24.63 14.54 -4.93
CA LYS A 5 23.60 14.88 -5.92
C LYS A 5 23.83 14.15 -7.23
N ASN A 6 23.39 12.89 -7.30
CA ASN A 6 22.74 12.32 -8.48
C ASN A 6 22.43 10.83 -8.24
N ILE A 7 21.35 10.56 -7.54
CA ILE A 7 20.59 9.34 -7.80
C ILE A 7 19.51 9.79 -8.77
N ASP A 8 19.71 9.48 -10.04
CA ASP A 8 18.72 9.73 -11.08
C ASP A 8 17.53 8.79 -10.81
N PHE A 9 16.47 9.31 -10.18
CA PHE A 9 15.27 8.55 -9.83
C PHE A 9 14.50 8.21 -11.11
N LYS A 10 14.83 7.09 -11.75
CA LYS A 10 14.08 6.56 -12.87
C LYS A 10 12.78 5.92 -12.37
N ILE A 11 11.72 6.71 -12.33
CA ILE A 11 10.37 6.26 -12.02
C ILE A 11 9.66 5.95 -13.34
N SER A 12 9.15 4.72 -13.51
CA SER A 12 8.26 4.35 -14.61
C SER A 12 6.80 4.39 -14.16
N ILE A 13 5.93 4.94 -14.99
CA ILE A 13 4.49 4.99 -14.73
C ILE A 13 3.86 3.79 -15.44
N ILE A 14 3.18 2.93 -14.68
CA ILE A 14 2.41 1.81 -15.20
C ILE A 14 0.93 2.19 -15.21
N LYS A 15 0.28 2.08 -16.38
CA LYS A 15 -1.16 2.30 -16.50
C LYS A 15 -1.90 1.00 -16.21
N ILE A 16 -2.84 1.05 -15.27
CA ILE A 16 -3.75 -0.05 -14.96
C ILE A 16 -5.06 0.19 -15.74
N PRO A 17 -5.65 -0.83 -16.36
CA PRO A 17 -6.95 -0.70 -17.02
C PRO A 17 -8.05 -0.26 -16.03
N PRO A 18 -9.07 0.46 -16.52
CA PRO A 18 -10.18 0.88 -15.68
C PRO A 18 -10.91 -0.34 -15.11
N TYR A 19 -11.43 -0.21 -13.88
CA TYR A 19 -12.17 -1.25 -13.15
C TYR A 19 -11.38 -2.52 -12.77
N SER A 20 -10.04 -2.50 -12.86
CA SER A 20 -9.17 -3.62 -12.45
C SER A 20 -8.51 -3.40 -11.09
N SER A 21 -9.30 -3.38 -10.03
CA SER A 21 -8.80 -3.20 -8.65
C SER A 21 -7.92 -4.35 -8.18
N GLU A 22 -8.08 -5.55 -8.74
CA GLU A 22 -7.23 -6.72 -8.49
C GLU A 22 -5.77 -6.51 -8.90
N LEU A 23 -5.53 -5.67 -9.91
CA LEU A 23 -4.20 -5.36 -10.40
C LEU A 23 -3.50 -4.31 -9.52
N ASN A 24 -4.27 -3.51 -8.79
CA ASN A 24 -3.77 -2.44 -7.94
C ASN A 24 -3.36 -2.97 -6.55
N PRO A 25 -2.07 -2.95 -6.18
CA PRO A 25 -1.62 -3.49 -4.89
C PRO A 25 -2.20 -2.79 -3.67
N ILE A 26 -2.49 -1.49 -3.75
CA ILE A 26 -3.02 -0.76 -2.60
C ILE A 26 -4.43 -1.24 -2.21
N ASP A 27 -5.23 -1.73 -3.16
CA ASP A 27 -6.58 -2.23 -2.87
C ASP A 27 -6.57 -3.51 -2.03
N GLN A 28 -5.57 -4.37 -2.22
CA GLN A 28 -5.38 -5.55 -1.37
C GLN A 28 -4.94 -5.16 0.04
N VAL A 29 -4.02 -4.20 0.17
CA VAL A 29 -3.58 -3.68 1.47
C VAL A 29 -4.76 -3.09 2.24
N TRP A 30 -5.59 -2.29 1.58
CA TRP A 30 -6.83 -1.77 2.16
C TRP A 30 -7.82 -2.87 2.57
N SER A 31 -8.00 -3.89 1.73
CA SER A 31 -8.86 -5.02 2.07
C SER A 31 -8.38 -5.73 3.33
N TRP A 32 -7.07 -5.96 3.46
CA TRP A 32 -6.49 -6.60 4.64
C TRP A 32 -6.70 -5.75 5.90
N MET A 33 -6.38 -4.45 5.86
CA MET A 33 -6.56 -3.57 7.02
C MET A 33 -8.02 -3.47 7.46
N ARG A 34 -8.96 -3.44 6.50
CA ARG A 34 -10.41 -3.46 6.81
C ARG A 34 -10.84 -4.74 7.51
N GLN A 35 -10.32 -5.89 7.09
CA GLN A 35 -10.71 -7.20 7.66
C GLN A 35 -10.06 -7.46 9.03
N HIS A 36 -8.84 -6.96 9.27
CA HIS A 36 -8.06 -7.34 10.45
C HIS A 36 -8.05 -6.28 11.55
N CYS A 37 -8.07 -4.99 11.19
CA CYS A 37 -7.88 -3.90 12.16
C CYS A 37 -9.09 -2.97 12.25
N LEU A 38 -9.79 -2.75 11.13
CA LEU A 38 -10.84 -1.73 11.02
C LEU A 38 -12.28 -2.31 10.97
N ALA A 39 -12.43 -3.62 11.13
CA ALA A 39 -13.74 -4.26 11.07
C ALA A 39 -14.64 -3.82 12.24
N ASN A 40 -15.89 -3.46 11.95
CA ASN A 40 -16.91 -3.06 12.93
C ASN A 40 -16.48 -1.90 13.87
N GLN A 41 -15.56 -1.06 13.40
CA GLN A 41 -15.12 0.13 14.13
C GLN A 41 -16.10 1.28 13.91
N ALA A 42 -16.56 1.89 15.01
CA ALA A 42 -17.19 3.21 14.98
C ALA A 42 -16.11 4.28 15.16
N PHE A 43 -16.26 5.40 14.47
CA PHE A 43 -15.33 6.53 14.54
C PHE A 43 -16.01 7.73 15.19
N LYS A 44 -15.28 8.39 16.10
CA LYS A 44 -15.81 9.54 16.85
C LYS A 44 -15.74 10.84 16.05
N ASP A 45 -14.59 11.09 15.45
CA ASP A 45 -14.25 12.31 14.72
C ASP A 45 -13.15 12.00 13.69
N TYR A 46 -12.68 13.03 12.98
CA TYR A 46 -11.66 12.87 11.96
C TYR A 46 -10.33 12.34 12.52
N ASP A 47 -9.91 12.86 13.68
CA ASP A 47 -8.64 12.48 14.28
C ASP A 47 -8.66 11.00 14.72
N ASP A 48 -9.79 10.52 15.26
CA ASP A 48 -10.00 9.10 15.58
C ASP A 48 -9.91 8.19 14.35
N ILE A 49 -10.37 8.66 13.17
CA ILE A 49 -10.19 7.91 11.91
C ILE A 49 -8.70 7.81 11.58
N VAL A 50 -7.98 8.93 11.61
CA VAL A 50 -6.55 8.97 11.27
C VAL A 50 -5.75 8.06 12.20
N ASP A 51 -5.97 8.15 13.51
CA ASP A 51 -5.26 7.35 14.52
C ASP A 51 -5.49 5.85 14.34
N LYS A 52 -6.75 5.45 14.11
CA LYS A 52 -7.09 4.03 13.87
C LYS A 52 -6.51 3.50 12.57
N VAL A 53 -6.54 4.29 11.50
CA VAL A 53 -5.94 3.91 10.21
C VAL A 53 -4.42 3.81 10.34
N CYS A 54 -3.75 4.74 11.03
CA CYS A 54 -2.32 4.67 11.32
C CYS A 54 -1.97 3.41 12.12
N THR A 55 -2.78 3.07 13.11
CA THR A 55 -2.61 1.83 13.89
C THR A 55 -2.76 0.59 13.01
N ALA A 56 -3.79 0.54 12.15
CA ALA A 56 -3.98 -0.55 11.21
C ALA A 56 -2.81 -0.69 10.22
N TRP A 57 -2.28 0.43 9.73
CA TRP A 57 -1.12 0.46 8.85
C TRP A 57 0.14 -0.09 9.55
N ASN A 58 0.39 0.32 10.80
CA ASN A 58 1.52 -0.19 11.56
C ASN A 58 1.40 -1.70 11.81
N CYS A 59 0.20 -2.21 12.14
CA CYS A 59 -0.08 -3.64 12.27
C CYS A 59 0.11 -4.39 10.94
N PHE A 60 -0.22 -3.75 9.81
CA PHE A 60 0.09 -4.30 8.49
C PHE A 60 1.59 -4.45 8.26
N LEU A 61 2.38 -3.43 8.65
CA LEU A 61 3.83 -3.37 8.46
C LEU A 61 4.64 -4.31 9.37
N GLU A 62 4.06 -4.85 10.45
CA GLU A 62 4.73 -5.79 11.36
C GLU A 62 5.32 -7.03 10.64
N SER A 63 4.80 -7.37 9.46
CA SER A 63 5.35 -8.45 8.64
C SER A 63 5.77 -7.93 7.26
N SER A 64 7.08 -7.70 7.10
CA SER A 64 7.66 -7.35 5.81
C SER A 64 7.37 -8.38 4.71
N GLN A 65 7.31 -9.67 5.07
CA GLN A 65 6.93 -10.73 4.14
C GLN A 65 5.49 -10.57 3.63
N ARG A 66 4.54 -10.21 4.50
CA ARG A 66 3.14 -9.94 4.13
C ARG A 66 3.06 -8.79 3.12
N VAL A 67 3.77 -7.70 3.41
CA VAL A 67 3.86 -6.53 2.52
C VAL A 67 4.40 -6.93 1.15
N ALA A 68 5.51 -7.67 1.11
CA ALA A 68 6.13 -8.12 -0.13
C ALA A 68 5.19 -9.02 -0.95
N THR A 69 4.58 -10.02 -0.30
CA THR A 69 3.64 -10.93 -0.98
C THR A 69 2.43 -10.18 -1.52
N MET A 70 1.79 -9.33 -0.71
CA MET A 70 0.57 -8.61 -1.10
C MET A 70 0.78 -7.55 -2.17
N CYS A 71 1.98 -6.96 -2.23
CA CYS A 71 2.32 -5.97 -3.25
C CYS A 71 2.97 -6.58 -4.51
N SER A 72 3.29 -7.88 -4.49
CA SER A 72 3.87 -8.57 -5.66
C SER A 72 2.80 -8.88 -6.72
N ARG A 73 3.15 -8.69 -7.99
CA ARG A 73 2.25 -8.94 -9.12
C ARG A 73 3.03 -9.53 -10.28
N ASP A 74 2.67 -10.74 -10.69
CA ASP A 74 3.34 -11.40 -11.81
C ASP A 74 3.12 -10.67 -13.14
N TRP A 75 1.95 -10.05 -13.34
CA TRP A 75 1.65 -9.30 -14.55
C TRP A 75 2.59 -8.10 -14.78
N VAL A 76 3.16 -7.52 -13.71
CA VAL A 76 4.12 -6.41 -13.83
C VAL A 76 5.41 -6.87 -14.52
N LYS A 77 5.81 -8.13 -14.35
CA LYS A 77 6.98 -8.72 -15.02
C LYS A 77 6.79 -8.88 -16.53
N LEU A 78 5.55 -8.78 -17.03
CA LEU A 78 5.24 -8.86 -18.46
C LEU A 78 5.43 -7.50 -19.16
N LEU A 79 5.61 -6.41 -18.40
CA LEU A 79 5.81 -5.05 -18.91
C LEU A 79 7.28 -4.62 -18.95
N SER A 80 8.19 -5.46 -18.43
CA SER A 80 9.65 -5.28 -18.48
C SER A 80 10.26 -6.06 -19.63
#